data_AF-A0A842Q203-F1
#
_entry.id   AF-A0A842Q203-F1
#
_cell.length_a   1.000
_cell.length_b   1.000
_cell.length_c   1.000
_cell.angle_alpha   90.00
_cell.angle_beta   90.00
_cell.angle_gamma   90.00
#
_symmetry.space_group_name_H-M   'P 1'
#
loop_
_entity.id
_entity.type
_entity.pdbx_description
1 polymer ?
#
loop_
_entity_poly.entity_id
_entity_poly.type
_entity_poly.pdbx_seq_one_letter_code
_entity_poly.pdbx_strand_id
1 'polypeptide(L)'
;VIAVNDAYTKHLFDNRYGTGQSTVDGILRTTSLFLPGKQIIVCGYGWVGKGVAARTRGMGAIITITEIDPIRAIEANMDGFNVKRLSDVVSIGDIFITCTGQTDVIREEHIIKMKSGAILANAGHFDIEIDTKYLYSQDKAPASVRPGIDRFNIVGKKIYLVSKGRVVNLVGAEGHPPEVMALSFANQLLSIIFISKNYHKMKNKIYSVPREIDQSVAKYSLDSMNIEIDTMTKTQRLYINKWE
;
A
#
# COMPACT_ATOMS: atom_id res chain seq x y z
N VAL A 1 13.78 -7.42 -19.04
CA VAL A 1 13.31 -6.55 -17.92
C VAL A 1 13.52 -7.30 -16.62
N ILE A 2 14.06 -6.67 -15.57
CA ILE A 2 14.08 -7.26 -14.22
C ILE A 2 12.96 -6.61 -13.40
N ALA A 3 12.06 -7.44 -12.85
CA ALA A 3 10.94 -6.99 -12.02
C ALA A 3 11.42 -6.72 -10.58
N VAL A 4 12.01 -5.55 -10.37
CA VAL A 4 12.55 -5.16 -9.04
C VAL A 4 11.47 -5.09 -7.96
N ASN A 5 10.23 -4.81 -8.35
CA ASN A 5 9.10 -4.81 -7.42
C ASN A 5 8.92 -6.18 -6.72
N ASP A 6 9.36 -7.27 -7.34
CA ASP A 6 9.20 -8.63 -6.80
C ASP A 6 10.34 -9.05 -5.87
N ALA A 7 11.39 -8.24 -5.72
CA ALA A 7 12.45 -8.49 -4.74
C ALA A 7 11.90 -8.46 -3.31
N TYR A 8 12.35 -9.37 -2.45
CA TYR A 8 11.94 -9.44 -1.05
C TYR A 8 12.27 -8.14 -0.32
N THR A 9 13.48 -7.61 -0.50
CA THR A 9 13.89 -6.33 0.11
C THR A 9 13.16 -5.11 -0.48
N LYS A 10 12.39 -5.27 -1.57
CA LYS A 10 11.45 -4.26 -2.08
C LYS A 10 10.07 -4.48 -1.49
N HIS A 11 9.33 -5.52 -1.89
CA HIS A 11 7.91 -5.60 -1.55
C HIS A 11 7.62 -5.85 -0.07
N LEU A 12 8.50 -6.56 0.66
CA LEU A 12 8.32 -6.75 2.10
C LEU A 12 8.52 -5.45 2.87
N PHE A 13 9.29 -4.51 2.32
CA PHE A 13 9.70 -3.30 3.03
C PHE A 13 9.06 -2.02 2.50
N ASP A 14 9.29 -1.70 1.23
CA ASP A 14 8.73 -0.53 0.57
C ASP A 14 7.22 -0.60 0.49
N ASN A 15 6.64 -1.67 -0.07
CA ASN A 15 5.18 -1.72 -0.21
C ASN A 15 4.47 -1.81 1.16
N ARG A 16 5.06 -2.53 2.13
CA ARG A 16 4.42 -2.75 3.45
C ARG A 16 4.72 -1.67 4.47
N TYR A 17 6.00 -1.36 4.74
CA TYR A 17 6.39 -0.35 5.72
C TYR A 17 6.35 1.06 5.11
N GLY A 18 6.95 1.24 3.93
CA GLY A 18 7.03 2.52 3.23
C GLY A 18 5.66 3.07 2.85
N THR A 19 4.92 2.37 1.98
CA THR A 19 3.60 2.84 1.52
C THR A 19 2.62 2.91 2.68
N GLY A 20 2.62 1.90 3.56
CA GLY A 20 1.76 1.91 4.74
C GLY A 20 1.91 3.16 5.61
N GLN A 21 3.14 3.56 5.93
CA GLN A 21 3.41 4.77 6.71
C GLN A 21 3.06 6.05 5.94
N SER A 22 3.54 6.17 4.71
CA SER A 22 3.38 7.40 3.92
C SER A 22 1.95 7.64 3.45
N THR A 23 1.14 6.60 3.26
CA THR A 23 -0.31 6.74 3.01
C THR A 23 -1.01 7.36 4.20
N VAL A 24 -0.68 6.91 5.42
CA VAL A 24 -1.25 7.48 6.64
C VAL A 24 -0.77 8.93 6.83
N ASP A 25 0.50 9.24 6.57
CA ASP A 25 1.00 10.63 6.57
C ASP A 25 0.23 11.52 5.58
N GLY A 26 0.02 11.05 4.34
CA GLY A 26 -0.76 11.77 3.34
C GLY A 26 -2.19 12.06 3.79
N ILE A 27 -2.86 11.09 4.42
CA ILE A 27 -4.20 11.29 4.96
C ILE A 27 -4.17 12.28 6.13
N LEU A 28 -3.21 12.19 7.04
CA LEU A 28 -3.12 13.09 8.19
C LEU A 28 -2.81 14.53 7.77
N ARG A 29 -1.89 14.75 6.84
CA ARG A 29 -1.53 16.08 6.32
C ARG A 29 -2.65 16.73 5.53
N THR A 30 -3.44 15.95 4.79
CA THR A 30 -4.55 16.47 4.00
C THR A 30 -5.83 16.65 4.80
N THR A 31 -6.02 15.93 5.91
CA THR A 31 -7.28 15.97 6.68
C THR A 31 -7.16 16.60 8.06
N SER A 32 -6.00 16.51 8.72
CA SER A 32 -5.80 16.81 10.15
C SER A 32 -6.79 16.12 11.10
N LEU A 33 -7.30 14.95 10.72
CA LEU A 33 -8.29 14.24 11.51
C LEU A 33 -7.67 13.34 12.59
N PHE A 34 -8.40 13.22 13.69
CA PHE A 34 -8.13 12.26 14.76
C PHE A 34 -8.59 10.86 14.35
N LEU A 35 -7.66 9.91 14.18
CA LEU A 35 -7.96 8.54 13.74
C LEU A 35 -8.56 7.60 14.80
N PRO A 36 -8.24 7.70 16.10
CA PRO A 36 -8.78 6.77 17.09
C PRO A 36 -10.31 6.69 17.07
N GLY A 37 -10.83 5.46 17.09
CA GLY A 37 -12.27 5.16 17.05
C GLY A 37 -12.93 5.33 15.69
N LYS A 38 -12.24 5.83 14.65
CA LYS A 38 -12.78 5.90 13.29
C LYS A 38 -12.85 4.52 12.64
N GLN A 39 -13.90 4.28 11.87
CA GLN A 39 -14.08 3.11 11.02
C GLN A 39 -13.30 3.30 9.71
N ILE A 40 -12.14 2.68 9.58
CA ILE A 40 -11.31 2.75 8.37
C ILE A 40 -11.50 1.47 7.56
N ILE A 41 -11.96 1.64 6.33
CA ILE A 41 -12.17 0.55 5.37
C ILE A 41 -10.96 0.50 4.44
N VAL A 42 -10.17 -0.56 4.52
CA VAL A 42 -9.01 -0.78 3.64
C VAL A 42 -9.43 -1.80 2.57
N CYS A 43 -9.41 -1.36 1.31
CA CYS A 43 -9.80 -2.20 0.18
C CYS A 43 -8.56 -2.85 -0.42
N GLY A 44 -8.41 -4.16 -0.25
CA GLY A 44 -7.22 -4.94 -0.62
C GLY A 44 -6.27 -5.12 0.57
N TYR A 45 -5.74 -6.34 0.71
CA TYR A 45 -4.87 -6.80 1.79
C TYR A 45 -3.58 -7.46 1.26
N GLY A 46 -3.11 -6.97 0.11
CA GLY A 46 -1.74 -7.19 -0.35
C GLY A 46 -0.72 -6.43 0.52
N TRP A 47 0.52 -6.28 0.03
CA TRP A 47 1.59 -5.63 0.79
C TRP A 47 1.25 -4.21 1.25
N VAL A 48 0.66 -3.39 0.36
CA VAL A 48 0.22 -2.03 0.68
C VAL A 48 -0.91 -2.03 1.71
N GLY A 49 -1.96 -2.82 1.47
CA GLY A 49 -3.11 -2.93 2.38
C GLY A 49 -2.72 -3.35 3.80
N LYS A 50 -1.85 -4.36 3.94
CA LYS A 50 -1.26 -4.77 5.22
C LYS A 50 -0.52 -3.63 5.91
N GLY A 51 0.24 -2.88 5.11
CA GLY A 51 0.96 -1.70 5.56
C GLY A 51 0.02 -0.68 6.19
N VAL A 52 -0.98 -0.26 5.42
CA VAL A 52 -1.97 0.75 5.82
C VAL A 52 -2.75 0.28 7.04
N ALA A 53 -3.31 -0.93 7.01
CA ALA A 53 -4.10 -1.50 8.09
C ALA A 53 -3.34 -1.59 9.42
N ALA A 54 -2.06 -2.00 9.38
CA ALA A 54 -1.24 -2.09 10.58
C ALA A 54 -0.99 -0.70 11.21
N ARG A 55 -0.72 0.34 10.40
CA ARG A 55 -0.42 1.70 10.91
C ARG A 55 -1.67 2.35 11.47
N THR A 56 -2.78 2.29 10.74
CA THR A 56 -4.03 2.88 11.20
C THR A 56 -4.57 2.19 12.45
N ARG A 57 -4.44 0.85 12.56
CA ARG A 57 -4.70 0.13 13.82
C ARG A 57 -3.79 0.59 14.95
N GLY A 58 -2.49 0.76 14.68
CA GLY A 58 -1.54 1.31 15.66
C GLY A 58 -1.89 2.71 16.15
N MET A 59 -2.66 3.46 15.35
CA MET A 59 -3.23 4.77 15.70
C MET A 59 -4.65 4.69 16.26
N GLY A 60 -5.11 3.51 16.70
CA GLY A 60 -6.38 3.32 17.41
C GLY A 60 -7.63 3.31 16.51
N ALA A 61 -7.49 3.25 15.19
CA ALA A 61 -8.63 3.12 14.29
C ALA A 61 -9.22 1.70 14.29
N ILE A 62 -10.50 1.59 13.99
CA ILE A 62 -11.23 0.33 13.85
C ILE A 62 -11.18 -0.07 12.38
N ILE A 63 -10.48 -1.16 12.09
CA ILE A 63 -10.16 -1.53 10.70
C ILE A 63 -11.09 -2.64 10.20
N THR A 64 -11.65 -2.42 9.02
CA THR A 64 -12.30 -3.48 8.24
C THR A 64 -11.61 -3.60 6.89
N ILE A 65 -11.29 -4.84 6.53
CA ILE A 65 -10.66 -5.21 5.25
C ILE A 65 -11.75 -5.69 4.29
N THR A 66 -11.62 -5.32 3.02
CA THR A 66 -12.37 -5.95 1.93
C THR A 66 -11.38 -6.65 1.01
N GLU A 67 -11.62 -7.92 0.69
CA GLU A 67 -10.73 -8.72 -0.15
C GLU A 67 -11.52 -9.64 -1.09
N ILE A 68 -10.90 -9.94 -2.23
CA ILE A 68 -11.38 -10.91 -3.22
C ILE A 68 -10.57 -12.21 -3.17
N ASP A 69 -9.31 -12.14 -2.74
CA ASP A 69 -8.46 -13.32 -2.62
C ASP A 69 -8.73 -14.01 -1.27
N PRO A 70 -9.21 -15.27 -1.24
CA PRO A 70 -9.52 -15.97 0.00
C PRO A 70 -8.29 -16.17 0.90
N ILE A 71 -7.08 -16.27 0.35
CA ILE A 71 -5.83 -16.38 1.12
C ILE A 71 -5.55 -15.07 1.85
N ARG A 72 -5.73 -13.94 1.16
CA ARG A 72 -5.55 -12.61 1.77
C ARG A 72 -6.65 -12.28 2.77
N ALA A 73 -7.87 -12.71 2.49
CA ALA A 73 -9.00 -12.56 3.40
C ALA A 73 -8.79 -13.36 4.70
N ILE A 74 -8.41 -14.64 4.63
CA ILE A 74 -8.15 -15.43 5.85
C ILE A 74 -6.95 -14.87 6.61
N GLU A 75 -5.91 -14.42 5.92
CA GLU A 75 -4.76 -13.76 6.54
C GLU A 75 -5.17 -12.47 7.30
N ALA A 76 -5.97 -11.60 6.69
CA ALA A 76 -6.51 -10.41 7.34
C ALA A 76 -7.31 -10.75 8.61
N ASN A 77 -8.14 -11.79 8.54
CA ASN A 77 -8.91 -12.26 9.68
C ASN A 77 -7.99 -12.79 10.80
N MET A 78 -6.95 -13.56 10.47
CA MET A 78 -5.97 -14.08 11.43
C MET A 78 -5.08 -12.98 12.01
N ASP A 79 -4.83 -11.91 11.26
CA ASP A 79 -4.17 -10.70 11.77
C ASP A 79 -5.09 -9.90 12.73
N GLY A 80 -6.34 -10.31 12.93
CA GLY A 80 -7.28 -9.70 13.88
C GLY A 80 -8.14 -8.58 13.30
N PHE A 81 -8.29 -8.52 11.98
CA PHE A 81 -9.16 -7.56 11.31
C PHE A 81 -10.52 -8.14 10.96
N ASN A 82 -11.56 -7.29 10.97
CA ASN A 82 -12.83 -7.66 10.37
C ASN A 82 -12.66 -7.78 8.86
N VAL A 83 -13.22 -8.82 8.24
CA VAL A 83 -13.27 -8.97 6.79
C VAL A 83 -14.73 -8.97 6.34
N LYS A 84 -15.08 -8.00 5.50
CA LYS A 84 -16.46 -7.81 5.01
C LYS A 84 -16.44 -7.43 3.53
N ARG A 85 -17.60 -7.58 2.87
CA ARG A 85 -17.78 -6.99 1.54
C ARG A 85 -17.92 -5.49 1.67
N LEU A 86 -17.38 -4.74 0.70
CA LEU A 86 -17.48 -3.28 0.70
C LEU A 86 -18.93 -2.78 0.79
N SER A 87 -19.84 -3.44 0.07
CA SER A 87 -21.28 -3.15 0.09
C SER A 87 -21.91 -3.18 1.48
N ASP A 88 -21.37 -4.00 2.38
CA ASP A 88 -21.94 -4.26 3.70
C ASP A 88 -21.46 -3.24 4.74
N VAL A 89 -20.38 -2.49 4.44
CA VAL A 89 -19.74 -1.55 5.39
C VAL A 89 -19.65 -0.11 4.87
N VAL A 90 -20.07 0.13 3.63
CA VAL A 90 -20.00 1.45 2.99
C VAL A 90 -20.78 2.54 3.73
N SER A 91 -21.87 2.18 4.42
CA SER A 91 -22.70 3.12 5.18
C SER A 91 -22.10 3.52 6.53
N ILE A 92 -21.16 2.74 7.07
CA ILE A 92 -20.56 2.97 8.39
C ILE A 92 -19.13 3.54 8.34
N GLY A 93 -18.41 3.33 7.24
CA GLY A 93 -17.01 3.76 7.09
C GLY A 93 -16.83 5.28 7.17
N ASP A 94 -15.80 5.72 7.90
CA ASP A 94 -15.35 7.11 7.98
C ASP A 94 -14.34 7.43 6.88
N ILE A 95 -13.37 6.54 6.67
CA ILE A 95 -12.28 6.71 5.72
C ILE A 95 -12.14 5.41 4.91
N PHE A 96 -12.15 5.53 3.59
CA PHE A 96 -11.97 4.43 2.65
C PHE A 96 -10.63 4.59 1.96
N ILE A 97 -9.78 3.57 2.03
CA ILE A 97 -8.44 3.58 1.46
C ILE A 97 -8.33 2.41 0.48
N THR A 98 -8.20 2.70 -0.81
CA THR A 98 -8.02 1.66 -1.84
C THR A 98 -6.55 1.30 -1.99
N CYS A 99 -6.24 0.00 -2.00
CA CYS A 99 -4.89 -0.57 -1.96
C CYS A 99 -4.78 -1.80 -2.90
N THR A 100 -5.55 -1.83 -3.99
CA THR A 100 -5.76 -3.07 -4.77
C THR A 100 -4.90 -3.16 -6.03
N GLY A 101 -4.49 -2.03 -6.60
CA GLY A 101 -3.93 -1.96 -7.95
C GLY A 101 -4.94 -2.30 -9.05
N GLN A 102 -6.25 -2.25 -8.77
CA GLN A 102 -7.34 -2.58 -9.70
C GLN A 102 -8.21 -1.36 -10.00
N THR A 103 -9.00 -1.43 -11.07
CA THR A 103 -9.99 -0.40 -11.43
C THR A 103 -11.31 -0.65 -10.70
N ASP A 104 -12.10 0.41 -10.53
CA ASP A 104 -13.52 0.33 -10.15
C ASP A 104 -13.79 -0.40 -8.82
N VAL A 105 -12.92 -0.16 -7.82
CA VAL A 105 -13.07 -0.69 -6.46
C VAL A 105 -14.20 0.03 -5.74
N ILE A 106 -14.15 1.36 -5.70
CA ILE A 106 -15.20 2.23 -5.17
C ILE A 106 -15.91 2.88 -6.35
N ARG A 107 -17.20 2.56 -6.50
CA ARG A 107 -18.04 2.89 -7.66
C ARG A 107 -19.24 3.72 -7.22
N GLU A 108 -19.99 4.26 -8.18
CA GLU A 108 -21.22 5.01 -7.94
C GLU A 108 -22.14 4.38 -6.87
N GLU A 109 -22.45 3.08 -6.99
CA GLU A 109 -23.38 2.41 -6.07
C GLU A 109 -22.86 2.31 -4.63
N HIS A 110 -21.53 2.40 -4.46
CA HIS A 110 -20.88 2.49 -3.16
C HIS A 110 -20.96 3.93 -2.65
N ILE A 111 -20.54 4.90 -3.46
CA ILE A 111 -20.46 6.33 -3.09
C ILE A 111 -21.83 6.86 -2.63
N ILE A 112 -22.91 6.53 -3.34
CA ILE A 112 -24.28 6.96 -2.97
C ILE A 112 -24.68 6.48 -1.56
N LYS A 113 -24.22 5.29 -1.17
CA LYS A 113 -24.56 4.67 0.12
C LYS A 113 -23.67 5.15 1.27
N MET A 114 -22.58 5.87 1.00
CA MET A 114 -21.71 6.42 2.04
C MET A 114 -22.46 7.40 2.94
N LYS A 115 -21.99 7.54 4.18
CA LYS A 115 -22.46 8.59 5.09
C LYS A 115 -21.86 9.94 4.71
N SER A 116 -22.56 11.02 5.03
CA SER A 116 -21.98 12.36 4.90
C SER A 116 -20.77 12.49 5.81
N GLY A 117 -19.67 13.04 5.30
CA GLY A 117 -18.38 13.10 5.97
C GLY A 117 -17.40 12.00 5.57
N ALA A 118 -17.81 11.02 4.76
CA ALA A 118 -16.91 9.96 4.31
C ALA A 118 -15.75 10.51 3.47
N ILE A 119 -14.56 9.98 3.71
CA ILE A 119 -13.32 10.35 3.03
C ILE A 119 -12.83 9.20 2.17
N LEU A 120 -12.46 9.53 0.93
CA LEU A 120 -11.94 8.62 -0.08
C LEU A 120 -10.46 8.93 -0.32
N ALA A 121 -9.61 7.92 -0.21
CA ALA A 121 -8.19 8.00 -0.51
C ALA A 121 -7.73 6.77 -1.29
N ASN A 122 -6.74 6.96 -2.15
CA ASN A 122 -6.18 5.90 -2.97
C ASN A 122 -4.67 5.76 -2.71
N ALA A 123 -4.23 4.58 -2.31
CA ALA A 123 -2.82 4.23 -2.19
C ALA A 123 -2.30 3.41 -3.38
N GLY A 124 -3.18 3.08 -4.32
CA GLY A 124 -2.85 2.46 -5.60
C GLY A 124 -2.06 3.37 -6.53
N HIS A 125 -1.41 2.77 -7.53
CA HIS A 125 -0.56 3.50 -8.47
C HIS A 125 -1.36 4.41 -9.40
N PHE A 126 -2.52 3.94 -9.87
CA PHE A 126 -3.39 4.69 -10.79
C PHE A 126 -4.62 5.24 -10.06
N ASP A 127 -5.16 6.34 -10.58
CA ASP A 127 -6.31 7.09 -10.04
C ASP A 127 -7.68 6.52 -10.46
N ILE A 128 -7.71 5.24 -10.82
CA ILE A 128 -8.90 4.53 -11.33
C ILE A 128 -9.50 3.54 -10.33
N GLU A 129 -8.91 3.38 -9.14
CA GLU A 129 -9.52 2.53 -8.09
C GLU A 129 -10.82 3.13 -7.57
N ILE A 130 -10.95 4.47 -7.64
CA ILE A 130 -12.12 5.24 -7.20
C ILE A 130 -12.73 5.89 -8.44
N ASP A 131 -14.06 5.79 -8.58
CA ASP A 131 -14.80 6.44 -9.65
C ASP A 131 -14.87 7.96 -9.47
N THR A 132 -13.75 8.62 -9.79
CA THR A 132 -13.64 10.08 -9.77
C THR A 132 -14.49 10.73 -10.85
N LYS A 133 -14.73 10.05 -11.97
CA LYS A 133 -15.59 10.55 -13.06
C LYS A 133 -17.01 10.74 -12.57
N TYR A 134 -17.55 9.77 -11.83
CA TYR A 134 -18.85 9.91 -11.18
C TYR A 134 -18.87 11.12 -10.24
N LEU A 135 -17.89 11.27 -9.34
CA LEU A 135 -17.80 12.41 -8.41
C LEU A 135 -17.86 13.76 -9.16
N TYR A 136 -17.03 13.95 -10.18
CA TYR A 136 -17.01 15.19 -10.98
C TYR A 136 -18.24 15.38 -11.87
N SER A 137 -18.96 14.30 -12.23
CA SER A 137 -20.24 14.40 -12.95
C SER A 137 -21.34 14.97 -12.06
N GLN A 138 -21.31 14.66 -10.76
CA GLN A 138 -22.31 15.10 -9.78
C GLN A 138 -22.02 16.50 -9.24
N ASP A 139 -20.74 16.84 -9.08
CA ASP A 139 -20.28 18.15 -8.63
C ASP A 139 -19.10 18.62 -9.48
N LYS A 140 -19.39 19.49 -10.46
CA LYS A 140 -18.40 19.99 -11.44
C LYS A 140 -17.40 20.96 -10.85
N ALA A 141 -17.70 21.54 -9.69
CA ALA A 141 -16.87 22.56 -9.04
C ALA A 141 -16.78 22.26 -7.53
N PRO A 142 -16.18 21.10 -7.16
CA PRO A 142 -16.12 20.70 -5.76
C PRO A 142 -15.32 21.72 -4.96
N ALA A 143 -15.76 21.96 -3.72
CA ALA A 143 -15.13 22.95 -2.88
C ALA A 143 -13.78 22.42 -2.37
N SER A 144 -12.68 23.09 -2.70
CA SER A 144 -11.39 22.81 -2.06
C SER A 144 -11.44 23.28 -0.61
N VAL A 145 -11.50 22.34 0.33
CA VAL A 145 -11.65 22.66 1.76
C VAL A 145 -10.31 23.06 2.37
N ARG A 146 -9.23 22.46 1.85
CA ARG A 146 -7.82 22.77 2.13
C ARG A 146 -6.96 22.15 1.03
N PRO A 147 -5.66 22.50 0.95
CA PRO A 147 -4.77 21.89 -0.02
C PRO A 147 -4.81 20.36 0.03
N GLY A 148 -5.09 19.73 -1.11
CA GLY A 148 -5.09 18.28 -1.26
C GLY A 148 -6.39 17.56 -0.89
N ILE A 149 -7.49 18.27 -0.55
CA ILE A 149 -8.79 17.62 -0.33
C ILE A 149 -9.95 18.46 -0.87
N ASP A 150 -10.77 17.80 -1.68
CA ASP A 150 -11.94 18.38 -2.32
C ASP A 150 -13.21 17.79 -1.71
N ARG A 151 -14.21 18.63 -1.45
CA ARG A 151 -15.53 18.24 -0.95
C ARG A 151 -16.56 18.33 -2.06
N PHE A 152 -17.18 17.19 -2.34
CA PHE A 152 -18.24 16.98 -3.30
C PHE A 152 -19.60 16.96 -2.60
N ASN A 153 -20.63 17.49 -3.25
CA ASN A 153 -22.02 17.28 -2.86
C ASN A 153 -22.63 16.14 -3.69
N ILE A 154 -22.80 14.97 -3.08
CA ILE A 154 -23.33 13.76 -3.72
C ILE A 154 -24.65 13.40 -3.07
N VAL A 155 -25.77 13.57 -3.80
CA VAL A 155 -27.13 13.25 -3.31
C VAL A 155 -27.41 13.87 -1.92
N GLY A 156 -27.01 15.13 -1.73
CA GLY A 156 -27.18 15.88 -0.48
C GLY A 156 -26.21 15.51 0.65
N LYS A 157 -25.22 14.65 0.39
CA LYS A 157 -24.17 14.26 1.35
C LYS A 157 -22.83 14.86 0.95
N LYS A 158 -22.02 15.22 1.96
CA LYS A 158 -20.66 15.69 1.75
C LYS A 158 -19.72 14.51 1.65
N ILE A 159 -19.09 14.30 0.49
CA ILE A 159 -18.06 13.27 0.28
C ILE A 159 -16.74 13.98 0.02
N TYR A 160 -15.66 13.48 0.61
CA TYR A 160 -14.35 14.10 0.53
C TYR A 160 -13.40 13.21 -0.27
N LEU A 161 -12.67 13.78 -1.22
CA LEU A 161 -11.69 13.08 -2.02
C LEU A 161 -10.30 13.67 -1.75
N VAL A 162 -9.40 12.82 -1.27
CA VAL A 162 -8.01 13.18 -1.03
C VAL A 162 -7.23 13.09 -2.33
N SER A 163 -6.35 14.07 -2.58
CA SER A 163 -5.39 14.08 -3.70
C SER A 163 -6.03 13.86 -5.08
N LYS A 164 -7.29 14.27 -5.26
CA LYS A 164 -8.07 14.05 -6.49
C LYS A 164 -8.15 12.57 -6.91
N GLY A 165 -8.05 11.64 -5.97
CA GLY A 165 -8.05 10.19 -6.23
C GLY A 165 -6.70 9.61 -6.68
N ARG A 166 -5.67 10.45 -6.80
CA ARG A 166 -4.29 9.99 -7.07
C ARG A 166 -3.65 9.39 -5.83
N VAL A 167 -2.51 8.73 -6.06
CA VAL A 167 -1.67 8.09 -5.06
C VAL A 167 -1.35 9.04 -3.87
N VAL A 168 -2.06 8.83 -2.77
CA VAL A 168 -2.19 9.80 -1.65
C VAL A 168 -0.87 10.05 -0.92
N ASN A 169 -0.01 9.03 -0.84
CA ASN A 169 1.26 9.18 -0.14
C ASN A 169 2.26 10.09 -0.85
N LEU A 170 2.17 10.22 -2.18
CA LEU A 170 3.06 11.10 -2.97
C LEU A 170 2.45 12.47 -3.23
N VAL A 171 1.12 12.56 -3.34
CA VAL A 171 0.43 13.83 -3.63
C VAL A 171 0.02 14.55 -2.35
N GLY A 172 -0.36 13.80 -1.31
CA GLY A 172 -0.77 14.33 -0.01
C GLY A 172 0.37 14.43 1.01
N ALA A 173 1.53 13.85 0.72
CA ALA A 173 2.74 13.87 1.56
C ALA A 173 4.00 13.78 0.69
N GLU A 174 5.11 13.27 1.24
CA GLU A 174 6.42 13.24 0.58
C GLU A 174 6.84 11.84 0.11
N GLY A 175 5.90 10.89 0.08
CA GLY A 175 6.19 9.51 -0.30
C GLY A 175 6.94 8.74 0.77
N HIS A 176 7.71 7.75 0.33
CA HIS A 176 8.42 6.83 1.22
C HIS A 176 9.62 7.51 1.92
N PRO A 177 9.88 7.18 3.19
CA PRO A 177 11.10 7.60 3.86
C PRO A 177 12.38 7.12 3.15
N PRO A 178 13.49 7.90 3.21
CA PRO A 178 14.75 7.56 2.55
C PRO A 178 15.30 6.18 2.90
N GLU A 179 15.14 5.72 4.14
CA GLU A 179 15.65 4.44 4.64
C GLU A 179 15.01 3.25 3.91
N VAL A 180 13.73 3.37 3.61
CA VAL A 180 12.98 2.35 2.88
C VAL A 180 13.30 2.43 1.39
N MET A 181 13.44 3.63 0.84
CA MET A 181 13.83 3.84 -0.55
C MET A 181 15.25 3.38 -0.85
N ALA A 182 16.16 3.42 0.14
CA ALA A 182 17.52 2.92 0.00
C ALA A 182 17.54 1.43 -0.40
N LEU A 183 16.65 0.61 0.17
CA LEU A 183 16.50 -0.81 -0.21
C LEU A 183 16.04 -0.95 -1.67
N SER A 184 15.00 -0.22 -2.06
CA SER A 184 14.46 -0.26 -3.42
C SER A 184 15.47 0.21 -4.46
N PHE A 185 16.16 1.32 -4.20
CA PHE A 185 17.17 1.87 -5.11
C PHE A 185 18.44 1.04 -5.15
N ALA A 186 18.85 0.39 -4.05
CA ALA A 186 19.94 -0.57 -4.07
C ALA A 186 19.61 -1.79 -4.96
N ASN A 187 18.39 -2.32 -4.86
CA ASN A 187 17.94 -3.38 -5.78
C ASN A 187 17.95 -2.93 -7.24
N GLN A 188 17.45 -1.73 -7.53
CA GLN A 188 17.44 -1.19 -8.89
C GLN A 188 18.86 -1.03 -9.42
N LEU A 189 19.77 -0.42 -8.65
CA LEU A 189 21.16 -0.21 -9.03
C LEU A 189 21.88 -1.54 -9.29
N LEU A 190 21.79 -2.49 -8.37
CA LEU A 190 22.44 -3.80 -8.53
C LEU A 190 21.84 -4.60 -9.69
N SER A 191 20.53 -4.48 -9.93
CA SER A 191 19.87 -5.08 -11.09
C SER A 191 20.33 -4.45 -12.41
N ILE A 192 20.51 -3.12 -12.46
CA ILE A 192 21.07 -2.42 -13.62
C ILE A 192 22.50 -2.89 -13.90
N ILE A 193 23.34 -3.00 -12.86
CA ILE A 193 24.70 -3.53 -12.97
C ILE A 193 24.68 -4.98 -13.47
N PHE A 194 23.77 -5.81 -12.96
CA PHE A 194 23.61 -7.20 -13.41
C PHE A 194 23.25 -7.28 -14.90
N ILE A 195 22.28 -6.48 -15.35
CA ILE A 195 21.90 -6.41 -16.77
C ILE A 195 23.11 -5.96 -17.59
N SER A 196 23.78 -4.89 -17.20
CA SER A 196 24.95 -4.37 -17.92
C SER A 196 26.03 -5.43 -18.13
N LYS A 197 26.27 -6.30 -17.14
CA LYS A 197 27.24 -7.39 -17.23
C LYS A 197 26.76 -8.62 -18.01
N ASN A 198 25.45 -8.87 -18.05
CA ASN A 198 24.89 -10.14 -18.52
C ASN A 198 23.93 -10.03 -19.71
N TYR A 199 23.67 -8.83 -20.24
CA TYR A 199 22.61 -8.60 -21.24
C TYR A 199 22.75 -9.51 -22.48
N HIS A 200 23.97 -9.82 -22.90
CA HIS A 200 24.27 -10.69 -24.04
C HIS A 200 23.77 -12.15 -23.85
N LYS A 201 23.56 -12.60 -22.61
CA LYS A 201 22.98 -13.91 -22.27
C LYS A 201 21.49 -13.85 -21.95
N MET A 202 20.91 -12.65 -21.87
CA MET A 202 19.52 -12.45 -21.50
C MET A 202 18.61 -12.46 -22.74
N LYS A 203 17.53 -13.24 -22.66
CA LYS A 203 16.40 -13.19 -23.61
C LYS A 203 15.42 -12.07 -23.27
N ASN A 204 14.61 -11.66 -24.24
CA ASN A 204 13.52 -10.70 -24.09
C ASN A 204 12.37 -11.29 -23.25
N LYS A 205 12.55 -11.31 -21.93
CA LYS A 205 11.53 -11.72 -20.96
C LYS A 205 11.63 -10.91 -19.66
N ILE A 206 10.68 -11.14 -18.77
CA ILE A 206 10.70 -10.65 -17.40
C ILE A 206 11.51 -11.64 -16.54
N TYR A 207 12.43 -11.12 -15.75
CA TYR A 207 13.23 -11.88 -14.78
C TYR A 207 12.92 -11.37 -13.38
N SER A 208 12.90 -12.27 -12.40
CA SER A 208 12.99 -11.89 -11.00
C SER A 208 14.39 -11.35 -10.69
N VAL A 209 14.50 -10.57 -9.61
CA VAL A 209 15.80 -10.16 -9.09
C VAL A 209 16.59 -11.40 -8.65
N PRO A 210 17.85 -11.58 -9.09
CA PRO A 210 18.73 -12.63 -8.58
C PRO A 210 18.78 -12.65 -7.06
N ARG A 211 18.68 -13.84 -6.45
CA ARG A 211 18.61 -13.99 -5.00
C ARG A 211 19.82 -13.40 -4.29
N GLU A 212 20.99 -13.49 -4.91
CA GLU A 212 22.25 -12.96 -4.38
C GLU A 212 22.23 -11.43 -4.29
N ILE A 213 21.56 -10.76 -5.22
CA ILE A 213 21.38 -9.30 -5.18
C ILE A 213 20.51 -8.93 -4.00
N ASP A 214 19.36 -9.58 -3.86
CA ASP A 214 18.39 -9.32 -2.79
C ASP A 214 19.02 -9.56 -1.39
N GLN A 215 19.79 -10.65 -1.25
CA GLN A 215 20.57 -10.95 -0.05
C GLN A 215 21.67 -9.92 0.23
N SER A 216 22.36 -9.44 -0.82
CA SER A 216 23.39 -8.41 -0.67
C SER A 216 22.78 -7.09 -0.20
N VAL A 217 21.62 -6.69 -0.74
CA VAL A 217 20.89 -5.49 -0.28
C VAL A 217 20.53 -5.63 1.20
N ALA A 218 19.93 -6.76 1.60
CA ALA A 218 19.60 -7.01 3.01
C ALA A 218 20.84 -6.91 3.91
N LYS A 219 21.95 -7.54 3.49
CA LYS A 219 23.20 -7.52 4.25
C LYS A 219 23.74 -6.09 4.41
N TYR A 220 23.86 -5.33 3.32
CA TYR A 220 24.37 -3.96 3.38
C TYR A 220 23.51 -3.06 4.26
N SER A 221 22.19 -3.27 4.26
CA SER A 221 21.29 -2.52 5.14
C SER A 221 21.48 -2.89 6.61
N LEU A 222 21.61 -4.18 6.95
CA LEU A 222 21.93 -4.60 8.31
C LEU A 222 23.28 -4.05 8.78
N ASP A 223 24.32 -4.13 7.93
CA ASP A 223 25.64 -3.58 8.20
C ASP A 223 25.56 -2.06 8.48
N SER A 224 24.78 -1.30 7.68
CA SER A 224 24.60 0.15 7.87
C SER A 224 23.89 0.52 9.18
N MET A 225 23.11 -0.41 9.74
CA MET A 225 22.40 -0.25 11.01
C MET A 225 23.20 -0.81 12.20
N ASN A 226 24.42 -1.32 11.96
CA ASN A 226 25.22 -2.06 12.94
C ASN A 226 24.46 -3.24 13.55
N ILE A 227 23.66 -3.95 12.75
CA ILE A 227 22.92 -5.14 13.17
C ILE A 227 23.68 -6.38 12.73
N GLU A 228 24.11 -7.19 13.70
CA GLU A 228 24.75 -8.48 13.47
C GLU A 228 23.72 -9.62 13.50
N ILE A 229 24.00 -10.69 12.75
CA ILE A 229 23.17 -11.89 12.69
C ILE A 229 24.02 -13.15 12.88
N ASP A 230 23.39 -14.21 13.37
CA ASP A 230 24.03 -15.51 13.52
C ASP A 230 24.45 -16.12 12.17
N THR A 231 25.44 -17.00 12.22
CA THR A 231 25.83 -17.85 11.08
C THR A 231 25.56 -19.32 11.38
N MET A 232 25.08 -20.05 10.39
CA MET A 232 24.82 -21.49 10.58
C MET A 232 26.13 -22.23 10.90
N THR A 233 26.11 -22.95 12.01
CA THR A 233 27.17 -23.92 12.35
C THR A 233 27.27 -25.00 11.28
N LYS A 234 28.40 -25.72 11.24
CA LYS A 234 28.57 -26.86 10.33
C LYS A 234 27.50 -27.92 10.56
N THR A 235 27.16 -28.19 11.83
CA THR A 235 26.13 -29.17 12.20
C THR A 235 24.74 -28.77 11.69
N GLN A 236 24.35 -27.50 11.81
CA GLN A 236 23.07 -27.00 11.29
C GLN A 236 22.99 -27.10 9.75
N ARG A 237 24.08 -26.77 9.04
CA ARG A 237 24.14 -26.93 7.57
C ARG A 237 23.99 -28.38 7.14
N LEU A 238 24.67 -29.31 7.83
CA LEU A 238 24.54 -30.73 7.55
C LEU A 238 23.14 -31.26 7.86
N TYR A 239 22.47 -30.74 8.89
CA TYR A 239 21.12 -31.15 9.25
C TYR A 239 20.09 -30.77 8.18
N ILE A 240 20.17 -29.55 7.64
CA ILE A 240 19.23 -29.09 6.60
C ILE A 240 19.33 -29.95 5.32
N ASN A 241 20.54 -30.33 4.93
CA ASN A 241 20.79 -31.11 3.71
C ASN A 241 20.43 -32.60 3.86
N LYS A 242 20.00 -33.07 5.04
CA LYS A 242 19.59 -34.48 5.25
C LYS A 242 18.15 -34.78 4.84
N TRP A 243 17.36 -33.75 4.55
CA TRP A 243 15.92 -33.87 4.24
C TRP A 243 15.55 -33.35 2.83
N GLU A 244 16.55 -32.98 2.02
CA GLU A 244 16.44 -32.86 0.55
C GLU A 244 16.78 -34.19 -0.12
#